data_AF-A0A087S7V8-F1
#
_entry.id   AF-A0A087S7V8-F1
#
_cell.length_a   1.000
_cell.length_b   1.000
_cell.length_c   1.000
_cell.angle_alpha   90.00
_cell.angle_beta   90.00
_cell.angle_gamma   90.00
#
_symmetry.space_group_name_H-M   'P 1'
#
loop_
_entity.id
_entity.type
_entity.pdbx_description
1 polymer ?
#
loop_
_entity_poly.entity_id
_entity_poly.type
_entity_poly.pdbx_seq_one_letter_code
_entity_poly.pdbx_strand_id
1 'polypeptide(L)' 'MKKKEVDEILEHINQKFEGDVPRIVKMLIRKKIGKFQEFEIESLPESLRTCTIEELVDIVKKGLESGKLKI' A
#
# COMPACT_ATOMS: atom_id res chain seq x y z
N MET A 1 -5.31 -3.38 17.29
CA MET A 1 -3.83 -3.44 17.40
C MET A 1 -3.37 -2.61 18.58
N LYS A 2 -2.30 -3.01 19.25
CA LYS A 2 -1.66 -2.23 20.32
C LYS A 2 -0.86 -1.09 19.71
N LYS A 3 -0.70 0.00 20.47
CA LYS A 3 0.04 1.20 20.03
C LYS A 3 1.42 0.88 19.46
N LYS A 4 2.18 0.01 20.13
CA LYS A 4 3.51 -0.43 19.69
C LYS A 4 3.51 -1.03 18.28
N GLU A 5 2.52 -1.86 17.96
CA GLU A 5 2.41 -2.51 16.64
C GLU A 5 2.05 -1.48 15.56
N VAL A 6 1.24 -0.48 15.89
CA VAL A 6 0.91 0.63 15.00
C VAL A 6 2.15 1.50 14.74
N ASP A 7 2.89 1.86 15.78
CA ASP A 7 4.09 2.68 15.67
C ASP A 7 5.17 1.99 14.83
N GLU A 8 5.36 0.67 15.00
CA GLU A 8 6.27 -0.15 14.20
C GLU A 8 5.92 -0.13 12.71
N ILE A 9 4.63 -0.28 12.36
CA ILE A 9 4.16 -0.21 10.97
C ILE A 9 4.40 1.18 10.38
N LEU A 10 4.06 2.23 11.12
CA LEU A 10 4.24 3.62 10.66
C LEU A 10 5.72 3.94 10.43
N GLU A 11 6.61 3.48 11.33
CA GLU A 11 8.04 3.65 11.19
C GLU A 11 8.58 2.93 9.96
N HIS A 12 8.19 1.66 9.76
CA HIS A 12 8.59 0.88 8.59
C HIS A 12 8.18 1.55 7.28
N ILE A 13 6.94 2.06 7.21
CA ILE A 13 6.44 2.82 6.05
C ILE A 13 7.30 4.07 5.84
N ASN A 14 7.50 4.90 6.88
CA ASN A 14 8.27 6.13 6.77
C ASN A 14 9.69 5.90 6.25
N GLN A 15 10.41 4.91 6.80
CA GLN A 15 11.75 4.56 6.33
C GLN A 15 11.78 4.21 4.84
N LYS A 16 10.77 3.49 4.34
CA LYS A 16 10.69 3.12 2.92
C LYS A 16 10.47 4.31 1.98
N PHE A 17 9.75 5.34 2.44
CA PHE A 17 9.47 6.54 1.65
C PHE A 17 10.52 7.66 1.82
N GLU A 18 11.30 7.66 2.91
CA GLU A 18 12.29 8.70 3.17
C GLU A 18 13.59 8.52 2.39
N GLY A 19 14.05 7.28 2.20
CA GLY A 19 15.41 6.96 1.76
C GLY A 19 15.82 7.42 0.35
N ASP A 20 14.91 7.40 -0.65
CA ASP A 20 15.34 7.51 -2.06
C ASP A 20 14.38 8.28 -2.98
N VAL A 21 13.41 9.02 -2.42
CA VAL A 21 12.36 9.65 -3.24
C VAL A 21 12.64 11.15 -3.43
N PRO A 22 12.91 11.63 -4.66
CA PRO A 22 13.09 13.06 -4.94
C PRO A 22 11.91 13.91 -4.47
N ARG A 23 12.14 15.17 -4.07
CA ARG A 23 11.10 16.06 -3.52
C ARG A 23 9.85 16.19 -4.40
N ILE A 24 10.03 16.23 -5.73
CA ILE A 24 8.91 16.30 -6.68
C ILE A 24 8.06 15.01 -6.68
N VAL A 25 8.70 13.85 -6.52
CA VAL A 25 8.01 12.56 -6.38
C VAL A 25 7.31 12.48 -5.03
N LYS A 26 7.92 12.99 -3.94
CA LYS A 26 7.25 13.12 -2.62
C LYS A 26 5.98 13.99 -2.71
N MET A 27 6.01 15.08 -3.50
CA MET A 27 4.83 15.93 -3.72
C MET A 27 3.71 15.21 -4.49
N LEU A 28 4.06 14.43 -5.52
CA LEU A 28 3.09 13.63 -6.28
C LEU A 28 2.48 12.51 -5.43
N ILE A 29 3.30 11.85 -4.60
CA ILE A 29 2.83 10.84 -3.65
C ILE A 29 1.89 11.49 -2.63
N ARG A 30 2.22 12.67 -2.07
CA ARG A 30 1.31 13.41 -1.17
C ARG A 30 -0.04 13.74 -1.81
N LYS A 31 -0.06 14.14 -3.09
CA LYS A 31 -1.32 14.34 -3.82
C LYS A 31 -2.12 13.04 -3.99
N LYS A 32 -1.45 11.91 -4.21
CA LYS A 32 -2.09 10.58 -4.24
C LYS A 32 -2.53 10.11 -2.84
N ILE A 33 -1.81 10.46 -1.77
CA ILE A 33 -2.21 10.20 -0.38
C ILE A 33 -3.50 10.94 -0.04
N GLY A 34 -3.73 12.15 -0.57
CA GLY A 34 -5.03 12.82 -0.45
C GLY A 34 -6.17 11.91 -0.93
N LYS A 35 -6.00 11.26 -2.10
CA LYS A 35 -6.96 10.25 -2.58
C LYS A 35 -7.03 9.00 -1.72
N PHE A 36 -5.96 8.67 -0.99
CA PHE A 36 -5.91 7.55 -0.06
C PHE A 36 -6.68 7.86 1.24
N GLN A 37 -6.71 9.11 1.68
CA GLN A 37 -7.57 9.57 2.78
C GLN A 37 -9.06 9.55 2.39
N GLU A 38 -9.35 9.77 1.11
CA GLU A 38 -10.69 9.65 0.52
C GLU A 38 -11.08 8.19 0.19
N PHE A 39 -10.21 7.22 0.47
CA PHE A 39 -10.42 5.83 0.07
C PHE A 39 -11.28 5.08 1.09
N GLU A 40 -12.51 4.74 0.70
CA GLU A 40 -13.43 3.98 1.55
C GLU A 40 -13.21 2.47 1.36
N ILE A 41 -12.95 1.77 2.47
CA ILE A 41 -12.75 0.31 2.47
C ILE A 41 -13.97 -0.41 1.87
N GLU A 42 -15.17 0.13 2.07
CA GLU A 42 -16.43 -0.46 1.58
C GLU A 42 -16.56 -0.45 0.05
N SER A 43 -15.79 0.40 -0.64
CA SER A 43 -15.74 0.43 -2.10
C SER A 43 -14.98 -0.77 -2.71
N LEU A 44 -14.24 -1.53 -1.89
CA LEU A 44 -13.47 -2.68 -2.35
C LEU A 44 -14.35 -3.93 -2.50
N PRO A 45 -14.05 -4.79 -3.49
CA PRO A 45 -14.65 -6.13 -3.58
C PRO A 45 -14.48 -6.89 -2.26
N GLU A 46 -15.49 -7.68 -1.89
CA GLU A 46 -15.46 -8.49 -0.66
C GLU A 46 -14.20 -9.35 -0.57
N SER A 47 -13.79 -9.98 -1.67
CA SER A 47 -12.57 -10.78 -1.77
C SER A 47 -11.30 -10.00 -1.43
N LEU A 48 -11.25 -8.69 -1.68
CA LEU A 48 -10.10 -7.86 -1.34
C LEU A 48 -10.18 -7.36 0.10
N ARG A 49 -11.38 -7.14 0.65
CA ARG A 49 -11.59 -6.74 2.05
C ARG A 49 -11.22 -7.84 3.04
N THR A 50 -11.37 -9.10 2.65
CA THR A 50 -11.00 -10.26 3.47
C THR A 50 -9.60 -10.80 3.18
N CYS A 51 -8.92 -10.26 2.17
CA CYS A 51 -7.58 -10.67 1.77
C CYS A 51 -6.53 -10.20 2.78
N THR A 52 -5.69 -11.12 3.25
CA THR A 52 -4.54 -10.77 4.09
C THR A 52 -3.44 -10.11 3.27
N ILE A 53 -2.54 -9.38 3.94
CA ILE A 53 -1.39 -8.75 3.27
C ILE A 53 -0.48 -9.78 2.60
N GLU A 54 -0.30 -10.96 3.20
CA GLU A 54 0.52 -12.05 2.63
C GLU A 54 -0.10 -12.61 1.35
N GLU A 55 -1.41 -12.87 1.35
CA GLU A 55 -2.15 -13.31 0.17
C GLU A 55 -2.11 -12.27 -0.94
N LEU A 56 -2.27 -10.98 -0.60
CA LEU A 56 -2.20 -9.89 -1.57
C LEU A 56 -0.83 -9.86 -2.25
N VAL A 57 0.26 -9.99 -1.49
CA VAL A 57 1.63 -10.03 -2.04
C VAL A 57 1.81 -11.22 -2.96
N ASP A 58 1.33 -12.40 -2.59
CA ASP A 58 1.41 -13.62 -3.41
C ASP A 58 0.60 -13.50 -4.71
N ILE A 59 -0.63 -12.99 -4.63
CA ILE A 59 -1.50 -12.75 -5.79
C ILE A 59 -0.85 -11.77 -6.77
N VAL A 60 -0.28 -10.66 -6.28
CA VAL A 60 0.39 -9.67 -7.12
C VAL A 60 1.62 -10.28 -7.80
N LYS A 61 2.46 -11.01 -7.07
CA LYS A 61 3.63 -11.70 -7.65
C LYS A 61 3.23 -12.68 -8.75
N LYS A 62 2.27 -13.57 -8.48
CA LYS A 62 1.74 -14.51 -9.48
C LYS A 62 1.09 -13.80 -10.66
N GLY A 63 0.42 -12.68 -10.43
CA GLY A 63 -0.16 -11.82 -11.47
C GLY A 63 0.90 -11.26 -12.43
N LEU A 64 2.03 -10.80 -11.89
CA LEU A 64 3.17 -10.32 -12.68
C LEU A 64 3.84 -11.45 -13.46
N GLU A 65 4.13 -12.57 -12.79
CA GLU A 65 4.77 -13.74 -13.41
C GLU A 65 3.92 -14.34 -14.53
N SER A 66 2.60 -14.37 -14.34
CA SER A 66 1.66 -14.86 -15.36
C SER A 66 1.34 -13.83 -16.46
N GLY A 67 1.82 -12.59 -16.34
CA GLY A 67 1.51 -11.50 -17.27
C GLY A 67 0.05 -11.01 -17.24
N LYS A 68 -0.76 -11.50 -16.29
CA LYS A 68 -2.14 -11.05 -16.08
C LYS A 68 -2.20 -9.65 -15.47
N LEU A 69 -1.20 -9.30 -14.66
CA LEU A 69 -1.01 -7.96 -14.13
C LEU A 69 0.05 -7.24 -14.97
N LYS A 70 -0.33 -6.11 -15.57
CA LYS A 70 0.55 -5.24 -16.37
C LYS A 70 0.63 -3.88 -15.69
N ILE A 71 1.59 -3.74 -14.78
CA ILE A 71 1.87 -2.51 -14.03
C ILE A 71 3.31 -2.07 -14.26
#